data_AF-A0A8T5RGC0-F1
#
_entry.id   AF-A0A8T5RGC0-F1
#
_cell.length_a   1.000
_cell.length_b   1.000
_cell.length_c   1.000
_cell.angle_alpha   90.00
_cell.angle_beta   90.00
_cell.angle_gamma   90.00
#
_symmetry.space_group_name_H-M   'P 1'
#
loop_
_entity.id
_entity.type
_entity.pdbx_description
1 polymer ?
#
loop_
_entity_poly.entity_id
_entity_poly.type
_entity_poly.pdbx_seq_one_letter_code
_entity_poly.pdbx_strand_id
1 'polypeptide(L)'
;NHYQKLIEIISKRKIKSGKWELCDIKSFMEDDKSSNNIISYHWWDYYNHFLIVLNYSDNPSKGYIKIPSLQFNHKVILFEDMFTRQESFLHGEELNNYGYYTELEGWQTFLFELRNL
;
A
#
# COMPACT_ATOMS: atom_id res chain seq x y z
N ASN A 1 16.41 -14.03 1.93
CA ASN A 1 16.20 -13.10 3.08
C ASN A 1 15.24 -11.99 2.64
N HIS A 2 14.29 -11.56 3.47
CA HIS A 2 13.31 -10.51 3.16
C HIS A 2 13.99 -9.16 2.81
N TYR A 3 14.97 -8.72 3.61
CA TYR A 3 15.66 -7.44 3.40
C TYR A 3 16.48 -7.40 2.10
N GLN A 4 17.07 -8.52 1.69
CA GLN A 4 17.76 -8.61 0.40
C GLN A 4 16.79 -8.39 -0.76
N LYS A 5 15.62 -9.03 -0.73
CA LYS A 5 14.57 -8.83 -1.75
C LYS A 5 14.11 -7.36 -1.78
N LEU A 6 13.90 -6.76 -0.60
CA LEU A 6 13.51 -5.35 -0.50
C LEU A 6 14.57 -4.42 -1.13
N ILE A 7 15.84 -4.58 -0.78
CA ILE A 7 16.94 -3.78 -1.33
C ILE A 7 17.05 -3.96 -2.85
N GLU A 8 16.89 -5.19 -3.35
CA GLU A 8 16.87 -5.47 -4.78
C GLU A 8 15.71 -4.76 -5.48
N ILE A 9 14.50 -4.81 -4.92
CA ILE A 9 13.31 -4.15 -5.49
C ILE A 9 13.52 -2.64 -5.54
N ILE A 10 13.87 -2.02 -4.40
CA ILE A 10 14.11 -0.57 -4.27
C ILE A 10 15.17 -0.12 -5.29
N SER A 11 16.24 -0.90 -5.43
CA SER A 11 17.33 -0.59 -6.36
C SER A 11 16.90 -0.71 -7.81
N LYS A 12 16.22 -1.81 -8.19
CA LYS A 12 15.76 -2.04 -9.57
C LYS A 12 14.69 -1.04 -10.01
N ARG A 13 13.77 -0.68 -9.11
CA ARG A 13 12.67 0.26 -9.37
C ARG A 13 13.04 1.72 -9.15
N LYS A 14 14.29 2.01 -8.74
CA LYS A 14 14.82 3.36 -8.51
C LYS A 14 13.98 4.18 -7.51
N ILE A 15 13.43 3.51 -6.49
CA ILE A 15 12.67 4.14 -5.40
C ILE A 15 13.67 4.87 -4.48
N LYS A 16 14.15 6.05 -4.88
CA LYS A 16 15.18 6.80 -4.14
C LYS A 16 14.88 8.29 -4.01
N SER A 17 14.53 8.95 -5.12
CA SER A 17 14.45 10.42 -5.19
C SER A 17 13.08 10.94 -5.64
N GLY A 18 12.02 10.17 -5.36
CA GLY A 18 10.63 10.59 -5.57
C GLY A 18 10.05 11.30 -4.36
N LYS A 19 8.75 11.58 -4.44
CA LYS A 19 7.95 12.18 -3.36
C LYS A 19 7.41 11.08 -2.47
N TRP A 20 7.21 11.42 -1.20
CA TRP A 20 6.64 10.55 -0.18
C TRP A 20 5.48 11.27 0.49
N GLU A 21 4.44 10.52 0.82
CA GLU A 21 3.39 10.96 1.73
C GLU A 21 2.97 9.82 2.65
N LEU A 22 2.58 10.17 3.86
CA LEU A 22 1.92 9.24 4.77
C LEU A 22 0.48 9.04 4.32
N CYS A 23 0.03 7.78 4.27
CA CYS A 23 -1.35 7.46 3.94
C CYS A 23 -2.25 7.52 5.17
N ASP A 24 -3.52 7.84 4.95
CA ASP A 24 -4.54 7.75 6.00
C ASP A 24 -4.98 6.30 6.16
N ILE A 25 -5.15 5.87 7.41
CA ILE A 25 -5.59 4.51 7.73
C ILE A 25 -6.85 4.60 8.55
N LYS A 26 -7.90 3.91 8.10
CA LYS A 26 -9.19 3.82 8.79
C LYS A 26 -9.44 2.40 9.25
N SER A 27 -9.98 2.25 10.46
CA SER A 27 -10.43 0.96 10.96
C SER A 27 -11.66 0.47 10.19
N PHE A 28 -11.86 -0.84 10.19
CA PHE A 28 -13.06 -1.46 9.63
C PHE A 28 -14.29 -1.21 10.53
N MET A 29 -14.10 -1.22 11.85
CA MET A 29 -15.10 -0.93 12.88
C MET A 29 -14.55 0.09 13.89
N GLU A 30 -15.41 0.88 14.53
CA GLU A 30 -14.99 1.97 15.44
C GLU A 30 -14.16 1.47 16.65
N ASP A 31 -14.45 0.27 17.10
CA ASP A 31 -13.84 -0.42 18.24
C ASP A 31 -12.58 -1.23 17.86
N ASP A 32 -12.35 -1.46 16.56
CA ASP A 32 -11.14 -2.14 16.07
C ASP A 32 -9.96 -1.17 15.95
N LYS A 33 -9.09 -1.21 16.96
CA LYS A 33 -7.88 -0.38 17.04
C LYS A 33 -6.66 -0.97 16.33
N SER A 34 -6.77 -2.13 15.69
CA SER A 34 -5.64 -2.80 15.04
C SER A 34 -5.04 -1.97 13.89
N SER A 35 -5.86 -1.15 13.24
CA SER A 35 -5.44 -0.16 12.23
C SER A 35 -4.33 0.79 12.72
N ASN A 36 -4.25 1.09 14.03
CA ASN A 36 -3.20 1.93 14.60
C ASN A 36 -1.80 1.30 14.54
N ASN A 37 -1.72 -0.03 14.34
CA ASN A 37 -0.46 -0.73 14.17
C ASN A 37 0.03 -0.69 12.72
N ILE A 38 -0.81 -0.25 11.77
CA ILE A 38 -0.44 -0.18 10.38
C ILE A 38 0.19 1.17 10.12
N ILE A 39 1.31 1.17 9.41
CA ILE A 39 1.89 2.37 8.81
C ILE A 39 1.95 2.16 7.30
N SER A 40 1.51 3.17 6.56
CA SER A 40 1.46 3.11 5.11
C SER A 40 1.97 4.39 4.49
N TYR A 41 2.80 4.25 3.47
CA TYR A 41 3.36 5.36 2.71
C TYR A 41 3.10 5.17 1.23
N HIS A 42 2.75 6.25 0.57
CA HIS A 42 2.75 6.33 -0.87
C HIS A 42 4.03 7.03 -1.32
N TRP A 43 4.74 6.38 -2.23
CA TRP A 43 5.86 6.97 -2.95
C TRP A 43 5.53 7.11 -4.42
N TRP A 44 5.93 8.22 -5.03
CA TRP A 44 5.79 8.38 -6.46
C TRP A 44 6.86 9.25 -7.08
N ASP A 45 7.09 9.04 -8.37
CA ASP A 45 7.81 9.95 -9.23
C ASP A 45 6.94 10.28 -10.45
N TYR A 46 7.55 10.69 -11.56
CA TYR A 46 6.83 11.01 -12.78
C TYR A 46 6.21 9.77 -13.46
N TYR A 47 6.77 8.58 -13.23
CA TYR A 47 6.44 7.36 -13.97
C TYR A 47 5.77 6.29 -13.12
N ASN A 48 6.06 6.26 -11.82
CA ASN A 48 5.71 5.14 -10.96
C ASN A 48 5.03 5.61 -9.69
N HIS A 49 4.09 4.79 -9.23
CA HIS A 49 3.42 4.90 -7.94
C HIS A 49 3.62 3.60 -7.16
N PHE A 50 4.04 3.72 -5.92
CA PHE A 50 4.22 2.59 -5.02
C PHE A 50 3.51 2.83 -3.70
N LEU A 51 2.81 1.80 -3.21
CA LEU A 51 2.21 1.79 -1.88
C LEU A 51 2.99 0.82 -1.00
N ILE A 52 3.54 1.32 0.09
CA ILE A 52 4.27 0.56 1.10
C ILE A 52 3.37 0.42 2.30
N VAL A 53 3.12 -0.81 2.74
CA VAL A 53 2.27 -1.10 3.89
C VAL A 53 3.04 -1.98 4.86
N LEU A 54 3.06 -1.63 6.15
CA LEU A 54 3.71 -2.39 7.20
C LEU A 54 2.78 -2.47 8.41
N ASN A 55 2.62 -3.66 8.97
CA ASN A 55 2.15 -3.82 10.33
C ASN A 55 3.36 -3.70 11.29
N TYR A 56 3.43 -2.66 12.10
CA TYR A 56 4.53 -2.43 13.06
C TYR A 56 4.27 -3.09 14.44
N SER A 57 3.47 -4.15 14.47
CA SER A 57 3.10 -4.89 15.68
C SER A 57 3.31 -6.39 15.49
N ASP A 58 3.44 -7.12 16.59
CA ASP A 58 3.39 -8.59 16.60
C ASP A 58 1.97 -9.13 16.37
N ASN A 59 0.94 -8.30 16.60
CA ASN A 59 -0.45 -8.71 16.49
C ASN A 59 -0.97 -8.50 15.05
N PRO A 60 -1.80 -9.42 14.53
CA PRO A 60 -2.49 -9.22 13.26
C PRO A 60 -3.28 -7.91 13.26
N SER A 61 -3.26 -7.22 12.12
CA SER A 61 -3.86 -5.90 11.98
C SER A 61 -4.54 -5.72 10.64
N LYS A 62 -5.61 -4.93 10.61
CA LYS A 62 -6.38 -4.66 9.40
C LYS A 62 -6.87 -3.22 9.31
N GLY A 63 -7.16 -2.78 8.09
CA GLY A 63 -7.70 -1.44 7.87
C GLY A 63 -7.83 -1.09 6.40
N TYR A 64 -8.41 0.09 6.16
CA TYR A 64 -8.50 0.71 4.86
C TYR A 64 -7.45 1.80 4.72
N ILE A 65 -6.68 1.74 3.64
CA ILE A 65 -5.61 2.69 3.34
C ILE A 65 -6.10 3.65 2.26
N LYS A 66 -6.13 4.95 2.59
CA LYS A 66 -6.38 6.02 1.61
C LYS A 66 -5.09 6.74 1.29
N ILE A 67 -4.85 6.93 -0.01
CA ILE A 67 -3.69 7.67 -0.51
C ILE A 67 -4.13 9.13 -0.77
N PRO A 68 -3.71 10.11 0.05
CA PRO A 68 -4.29 11.46 0.02
C PRO A 68 -4.11 12.19 -1.31
N SER A 69 -2.94 12.05 -1.96
CA SER A 69 -2.66 12.75 -3.22
C SER A 69 -3.30 12.09 -4.45
N LEU A 70 -3.82 10.87 -4.34
CA LEU A 70 -4.37 10.14 -5.47
C LEU A 70 -5.90 10.18 -5.45
N GLN A 71 -6.45 10.76 -6.51
CA GLN A 71 -7.81 10.46 -6.93
C GLN A 71 -7.75 9.44 -8.04
N PHE A 72 -8.30 8.26 -7.78
CA PHE A 72 -8.40 7.22 -8.78
C PHE A 72 -9.58 7.57 -9.68
N ASN A 73 -9.33 7.78 -10.98
CA ASN A 73 -10.43 7.99 -11.93
C ASN A 73 -11.35 6.75 -11.96
N HIS A 74 -12.45 6.78 -12.72
CA HIS A 74 -13.37 5.62 -12.92
C HIS A 74 -12.73 4.42 -13.68
N LYS A 75 -11.41 4.23 -13.55
CA LYS A 75 -10.61 3.16 -14.12
C LYS A 75 -10.41 2.05 -13.10
N VAL A 76 -10.03 0.88 -13.60
CA VAL A 76 -9.50 -0.21 -12.76
C VAL A 76 -8.04 0.08 -12.47
N ILE A 77 -7.67 -0.08 -11.20
CA ILE A 77 -6.30 0.07 -10.71
C ILE A 77 -5.76 -1.32 -10.39
N LEU A 78 -4.59 -1.62 -10.93
CA LEU A 78 -3.83 -2.80 -10.62
C LEU A 78 -2.86 -2.51 -9.47
N PHE A 79 -2.91 -3.35 -8.44
CA PHE A 79 -1.94 -3.46 -7.37
C PHE A 79 -1.13 -4.75 -7.59
N GLU A 80 0.14 -4.62 -7.97
CA GLU A 80 1.06 -5.76 -8.09
C GLU A 80 1.99 -5.80 -6.87
N ASP A 81 1.93 -6.86 -6.05
CA ASP A 81 2.86 -7.06 -4.93
C ASP A 81 4.24 -7.39 -5.48
N MET A 82 5.20 -6.50 -5.23
CA MET A 82 6.56 -6.61 -5.71
C MET A 82 7.36 -7.77 -5.10
N PHE A 83 6.92 -8.32 -3.96
CA PHE A 83 7.54 -9.49 -3.34
C PHE A 83 7.05 -10.81 -3.93
N THR A 84 5.76 -10.90 -4.23
CA THR A 84 5.07 -12.16 -4.58
C THR A 84 4.60 -12.22 -6.04
N ARG A 85 4.54 -11.08 -6.73
CA ARG A 85 3.93 -10.89 -8.06
C ARG A 85 2.43 -11.17 -8.09
N GLN A 86 1.78 -11.22 -6.94
CA GLN A 86 0.32 -11.32 -6.88
C GLN A 86 -0.31 -10.00 -7.33
N GLU A 87 -1.37 -10.12 -8.10
CA GLU A 87 -2.09 -8.98 -8.67
C GLU A 87 -3.47 -8.88 -8.04
N SER A 88 -3.89 -7.66 -7.75
CA SER A 88 -5.25 -7.35 -7.31
C SER A 88 -5.78 -6.17 -8.13
N PHE A 89 -7.05 -6.26 -8.53
CA PHE A 89 -7.70 -5.28 -9.39
C PHE A 89 -8.85 -4.64 -8.62
N LEU A 90 -8.82 -3.32 -8.50
CA LEU A 90 -9.84 -2.57 -7.76
C LEU A 90 -10.36 -1.42 -8.60
N HIS A 91 -11.66 -1.15 -8.48
CA HIS A 91 -12.25 0.02 -9.14
C HIS A 91 -11.81 1.30 -8.44
N GLY A 92 -11.45 2.32 -9.21
CA GLY A 92 -11.05 3.62 -8.65
C GLY A 92 -12.12 4.28 -7.79
N GLU A 93 -13.40 4.04 -8.11
CA GLU A 93 -14.52 4.49 -7.26
C GLU A 93 -14.48 3.85 -5.86
N GLU A 94 -14.24 2.54 -5.78
CA GLU A 94 -14.10 1.84 -4.50
C GLU A 94 -12.90 2.35 -3.70
N LEU A 95 -11.77 2.58 -4.38
CA LEU A 95 -10.56 3.13 -3.76
C LEU A 95 -10.76 4.56 -3.25
N ASN A 96 -11.47 5.41 -3.98
CA ASN A 96 -11.78 6.77 -3.53
C ASN A 96 -12.71 6.75 -2.31
N ASN A 97 -13.75 5.92 -2.35
CA ASN A 97 -14.78 5.87 -1.33
C ASN A 97 -14.26 5.23 -0.03
N TYR A 98 -13.58 4.10 -0.14
CA TYR A 98 -13.18 3.27 1.00
C TYR A 98 -11.67 3.24 1.21
N GLY A 99 -10.90 3.16 0.13
CA GLY A 99 -9.46 2.91 0.17
C GLY A 99 -9.12 1.44 -0.09
N TYR A 100 -7.83 1.11 -0.07
CA TYR A 100 -7.36 -0.27 -0.20
C TYR A 100 -7.54 -1.02 1.13
N TYR A 101 -8.35 -2.08 1.15
CA TYR A 101 -8.48 -2.95 2.31
C TYR A 101 -7.27 -3.87 2.45
N THR A 102 -6.73 -3.99 3.66
CA THR A 102 -5.62 -4.90 3.95
C THR A 102 -5.82 -5.64 5.26
N GLU A 103 -5.32 -6.88 5.30
CA GLU A 103 -5.08 -7.68 6.49
C GLU A 103 -3.62 -8.11 6.50
N LEU A 104 -2.96 -7.96 7.64
CA LEU A 104 -1.53 -8.17 7.79
C LEU A 104 -1.28 -8.97 9.07
N GLU A 105 -0.51 -10.05 8.96
CA GLU A 105 0.11 -10.72 10.09
C GLU A 105 1.14 -9.80 10.78
N GLY A 106 1.63 -10.23 11.95
CA GLY A 106 2.66 -9.49 12.69
C GLY A 106 3.90 -9.22 11.84
N TRP A 107 4.38 -7.98 11.82
CA TRP A 107 5.52 -7.51 11.01
C TRP A 107 5.41 -7.75 9.50
N GLN A 108 4.23 -8.10 8.99
CA GLN A 108 4.03 -8.29 7.57
C GLN A 108 4.13 -6.96 6.82
N THR A 109 4.72 -7.04 5.63
CA THR A 109 4.87 -5.89 4.73
C THR A 109 4.34 -6.21 3.34
N PHE A 110 3.71 -5.23 2.72
CA PHE A 110 3.46 -5.22 1.29
C PHE A 110 4.17 -4.05 0.63
N LEU A 111 4.57 -4.27 -0.62
CA LEU A 111 5.09 -3.24 -1.51
C LEU A 111 4.37 -3.39 -2.84
N PHE A 112 3.36 -2.56 -3.08
CA PHE A 112 2.59 -2.60 -4.32
C PHE A 112 3.11 -1.60 -5.33
N GLU A 113 3.22 -1.99 -6.59
CA GLU A 113 3.28 -1.08 -7.74
C GLU A 113 1.85 -0.82 -8.22
N LEU A 114 1.47 0.45 -8.35
CA LEU A 114 0.13 0.87 -8.73
C LEU A 114 0.12 1.26 -10.21
N ARG A 115 -0.79 0.68 -10.99
CA ARG A 115 -0.94 0.98 -12.42
C ARG A 115 -2.39 1.18 -12.81
N ASN A 116 -2.66 2.22 -13.60
CA ASN A 116 -3.94 2.35 -14.28
C ASN A 116 -4.03 1.32 -15.41
N LEU A 117 -5.18 0.71 -15.57
CA LEU A 117 -5.54 -0.04 -16.77
C LEU A 117 -6.26 0.84 -17.81
#